data_AF-A0A926AI81-F1
#
_entry.id   AF-A0A926AI81-F1
#
_cell.length_a   1.000
_cell.length_b   1.000
_cell.length_c   1.000
_cell.angle_alpha   90.00
_cell.angle_beta   90.00
_cell.angle_gamma   90.00
#
_symmetry.space_group_name_H-M   'P 1'
#
loop_
_entity.id
_entity.type
_entity.pdbx_description
1 polymer ?
#
loop_
_entity_poly.entity_id
_entity_poly.type
_entity_poly.pdbx_seq_one_letter_code
_entity_poly.pdbx_strand_id
1 'polypeptide(L)'
;MNRFVTFAAASVVAALATTAQAQTVLLDMGNNDSFRGVSTPSPQPNGNVWNSHFPGTLQENLVAINGSATTIGIGWFTPVGTDSFNGASGGATSFPDPTPAEIAAAAANVGTAAAQAALGNLAVGEAAIDYAASSSPGSPCVFDLHGLDAVNFTYTLRLYGSHIFSDNQQTTYSVGSGLNMTTFALTGVQGSASINVQEIDVNDPGNPPNIPNTTQVAVLSGLVPNSGGQLFINFVGAQGGSGYLNDFELIATPVPEPTTLGACLGVVGVLVARRRSR
;
A
#
# COMPACT_ATOMS: atom_id res chain seq x y z
N MET A 1 -41.98 -17.66 16.28
CA MET A 1 -41.28 -16.36 16.35
C MET A 1 -39.79 -16.62 16.60
N ASN A 2 -38.97 -16.66 15.56
CA ASN A 2 -37.52 -16.92 15.65
C ASN A 2 -36.73 -16.19 14.55
N ARG A 3 -37.15 -14.95 14.20
CA ARG A 3 -36.53 -14.13 13.14
C ARG A 3 -35.73 -12.93 13.65
N PHE A 4 -35.62 -12.74 14.96
CA PHE A 4 -35.00 -11.53 15.55
C PHE A 4 -33.55 -11.71 16.03
N VAL A 5 -32.98 -12.93 16.02
CA VAL A 5 -31.64 -13.19 16.60
C VAL A 5 -30.50 -13.12 15.57
N THR A 6 -30.80 -13.19 14.27
CA THR A 6 -29.76 -13.11 13.20
C THR A 6 -29.34 -11.66 12.86
N PHE A 7 -30.08 -10.65 13.31
CA PHE A 7 -29.83 -9.25 12.94
C PHE A 7 -28.74 -8.54 13.76
N ALA A 8 -28.48 -8.96 15.00
CA ALA A 8 -27.55 -8.26 15.89
C ALA A 8 -26.06 -8.57 15.62
N ALA A 9 -25.73 -9.83 15.28
CA ALA A 9 -24.35 -10.20 14.95
C ALA A 9 -23.93 -9.65 13.56
N ALA A 10 -24.86 -9.65 12.59
CA ALA A 10 -24.60 -9.14 11.25
C ALA A 10 -24.40 -7.61 11.21
N SER A 11 -25.10 -6.86 12.08
CA SER A 11 -24.99 -5.40 12.15
C SER A 11 -23.68 -4.91 12.77
N VAL A 12 -23.14 -5.62 13.77
CA VAL A 12 -21.83 -5.29 14.35
C VAL A 12 -20.69 -5.55 13.36
N VAL A 13 -20.72 -6.66 12.63
CA VAL A 13 -19.71 -6.98 11.60
C VAL A 13 -19.77 -5.96 10.45
N ALA A 14 -20.97 -5.53 10.04
CA ALA A 14 -21.13 -4.50 9.02
C ALA A 14 -20.58 -3.14 9.46
N ALA A 15 -20.82 -2.73 10.71
CA ALA A 15 -20.31 -1.46 11.23
C ALA A 15 -18.77 -1.44 11.33
N LEU A 16 -18.15 -2.56 11.74
CA LEU A 16 -16.69 -2.69 11.79
C LEU A 16 -16.05 -2.70 10.38
N ALA A 17 -16.72 -3.31 9.40
CA ALA A 17 -16.26 -3.27 8.02
C ALA A 17 -16.34 -1.86 7.42
N THR A 18 -17.37 -1.07 7.77
CA THR A 18 -17.49 0.32 7.29
C THR A 18 -16.43 1.25 7.87
N THR A 19 -16.04 1.09 9.14
CA THR A 19 -14.96 1.91 9.74
C THR A 19 -13.59 1.54 9.21
N ALA A 20 -13.34 0.25 8.96
CA ALA A 20 -12.12 -0.24 8.31
C ALA A 20 -11.92 0.40 6.93
N GLN A 21 -12.96 0.36 6.08
CA GLN A 21 -12.93 0.95 4.74
C GLN A 21 -12.72 2.47 4.75
N ALA A 22 -13.23 3.16 5.77
CA ALA A 22 -13.02 4.61 5.92
C ALA A 22 -11.58 4.99 6.30
N GLN A 23 -10.72 4.01 6.62
CA GLN A 23 -9.28 4.22 6.87
C GLN A 23 -8.39 3.39 5.93
N THR A 24 -8.96 2.84 4.85
CA THR A 24 -8.16 2.27 3.76
C THR A 24 -7.79 3.39 2.79
N VAL A 25 -6.50 3.56 2.46
CA VAL A 25 -6.04 4.55 1.48
C VAL A 25 -5.26 3.88 0.36
N LEU A 26 -5.43 4.40 -0.86
CA LEU A 26 -4.64 4.06 -2.05
C LEU A 26 -3.77 5.26 -2.39
N LEU A 27 -2.47 5.03 -2.57
CA LEU A 27 -1.49 6.06 -2.87
C LEU A 27 -0.67 5.70 -4.10
N ASP A 28 -0.60 6.63 -5.03
CA ASP A 28 0.16 6.61 -6.27
C ASP A 28 1.41 7.50 -6.09
N MET A 29 2.60 7.00 -6.45
CA MET A 29 3.90 7.68 -6.29
C MET A 29 4.30 8.56 -7.46
N GLY A 30 3.33 9.11 -8.17
CA GLY A 30 3.50 10.26 -9.03
C GLY A 30 2.23 11.08 -9.13
N ASN A 31 2.35 12.21 -9.81
CA ASN A 31 1.22 13.03 -10.23
C ASN A 31 1.65 13.91 -11.41
N ASN A 32 0.70 14.65 -12.00
CA ASN A 32 0.97 15.51 -13.15
C ASN A 32 1.96 16.67 -12.87
N ASP A 33 2.33 16.92 -11.61
CA ASP A 33 3.35 17.91 -11.23
C ASP A 33 4.73 17.26 -11.02
N SER A 34 4.80 15.93 -11.02
CA SER A 34 6.01 15.15 -10.81
C SER A 34 6.74 14.90 -12.14
N PHE A 35 8.04 14.56 -12.09
CA PHE A 35 8.82 14.35 -13.31
C PHE A 35 8.33 13.11 -14.06
N ARG A 36 7.79 13.29 -15.28
CA ARG A 36 7.12 12.22 -16.03
C ARG A 36 6.00 11.52 -15.27
N GLY A 37 5.38 12.18 -14.30
CA GLY A 37 4.28 11.59 -13.54
C GLY A 37 2.93 11.72 -14.23
N VAL A 38 2.00 10.88 -13.82
CA VAL A 38 0.60 10.94 -14.22
C VAL A 38 -0.29 10.69 -13.00
N SER A 39 -1.24 11.59 -12.76
CA SER A 39 -2.21 11.37 -11.69
C SER A 39 -3.18 10.25 -12.04
N THR A 40 -3.31 9.29 -11.13
CA THR A 40 -4.37 8.29 -11.17
C THR A 40 -5.76 8.95 -11.14
N PRO A 41 -6.66 8.62 -12.10
CA PRO A 41 -8.04 9.12 -12.09
C PRO A 41 -8.77 8.74 -10.80
N SER A 42 -9.44 9.72 -10.20
CA SER A 42 -10.09 9.56 -8.89
C SER A 42 -11.41 10.33 -8.83
N PRO A 43 -12.56 9.70 -8.50
CA PRO A 43 -12.72 8.25 -8.31
C PRO A 43 -12.60 7.47 -9.63
N GLN A 44 -12.18 6.21 -9.53
CA GLN A 44 -12.15 5.26 -10.63
C GLN A 44 -13.54 4.71 -10.97
N PRO A 45 -13.72 4.05 -12.13
CA PRO A 45 -14.99 3.40 -12.49
C PRO A 45 -15.48 2.34 -11.48
N ASN A 46 -14.58 1.75 -10.68
CA ASN A 46 -14.92 0.82 -9.59
C ASN A 46 -15.32 1.53 -8.29
N GLY A 47 -15.28 2.87 -8.25
CA GLY A 47 -15.61 3.71 -7.10
C GLY A 47 -14.44 4.01 -6.17
N ASN A 48 -13.27 3.42 -6.40
CA ASN A 48 -12.08 3.66 -5.57
C ASN A 48 -11.56 5.08 -5.76
N VAL A 49 -11.25 5.74 -4.65
CA VAL A 49 -10.57 7.02 -4.61
C VAL A 49 -9.07 6.81 -4.40
N TRP A 50 -8.29 7.49 -5.23
CA TRP A 50 -6.84 7.51 -5.21
C TRP A 50 -6.29 8.84 -4.75
N ASN A 51 -5.11 8.79 -4.13
CA ASN A 51 -4.29 9.93 -3.80
C ASN A 51 -3.02 9.86 -4.66
N SER A 52 -2.81 10.82 -5.56
CA SER A 52 -1.60 10.91 -6.38
C SER A 52 -0.62 11.89 -5.75
N HIS A 53 0.54 11.39 -5.35
CA HIS A 53 1.51 12.09 -4.53
C HIS A 53 2.76 12.46 -5.33
N PHE A 54 3.34 13.63 -5.08
CA PHE A 54 4.69 13.94 -5.56
C PHE A 54 5.68 13.54 -4.44
N PRO A 55 6.46 12.44 -4.61
CA PRO A 55 7.50 12.04 -3.68
C PRO A 55 8.43 13.20 -3.28
N GLY A 56 8.68 13.33 -1.98
CA GLY A 56 9.50 14.40 -1.40
C GLY A 56 8.69 15.59 -0.88
N THR A 57 7.38 15.60 -1.07
CA THR A 57 6.48 16.62 -0.49
C THR A 57 5.72 16.07 0.72
N LEU A 58 5.19 16.96 1.57
CA LEU A 58 4.25 16.58 2.63
C LEU A 58 2.83 16.58 2.06
N GLN A 59 2.08 15.51 2.28
CA GLN A 59 0.66 15.47 1.95
C GLN A 59 -0.16 15.05 3.18
N GLU A 60 -1.04 15.95 3.60
CA GLU A 60 -1.93 15.77 4.76
C GLU A 60 -3.33 15.36 4.32
N ASN A 61 -4.05 14.69 5.22
CA ASN A 61 -5.46 14.32 5.05
C ASN A 61 -5.75 13.57 3.75
N LEU A 62 -5.00 12.48 3.53
CA LEU A 62 -5.28 11.52 2.46
C LEU A 62 -6.76 11.12 2.49
N VAL A 63 -7.33 10.91 1.32
CA VAL A 63 -8.73 10.52 1.18
C VAL A 63 -8.81 8.99 1.18
N ALA A 64 -9.72 8.44 1.96
CA ALA A 64 -9.96 7.01 2.00
C ALA A 64 -10.49 6.50 0.65
N ILE A 65 -10.35 5.21 0.41
CA ILE A 65 -10.75 4.51 -0.81
C ILE A 65 -12.23 4.74 -1.17
N ASN A 66 -13.08 5.05 -0.20
CA ASN A 66 -14.51 5.33 -0.39
C ASN A 66 -14.85 6.84 -0.48
N GLY A 67 -13.84 7.71 -0.53
CA GLY A 67 -14.01 9.17 -0.56
C GLY A 67 -14.14 9.86 0.80
N SER A 68 -14.06 9.11 1.91
CA SER A 68 -14.12 9.71 3.25
C SER A 68 -12.85 10.47 3.58
N ALA A 69 -12.97 11.58 4.30
CA ALA A 69 -11.81 12.28 4.86
C ALA A 69 -11.10 11.41 5.91
N THR A 70 -9.77 11.47 5.95
CA THR A 70 -8.95 10.84 6.99
C THR A 70 -8.03 11.87 7.63
N THR A 71 -7.41 11.49 8.75
CA THR A 71 -6.28 12.22 9.35
C THR A 71 -4.93 11.72 8.84
N ILE A 72 -4.91 10.74 7.94
CA ILE A 72 -3.70 10.07 7.50
C ILE A 72 -2.92 11.01 6.59
N GLY A 73 -1.62 11.14 6.82
CA GLY A 73 -0.70 11.87 5.96
C GLY A 73 0.53 11.05 5.61
N ILE A 74 1.32 11.58 4.69
CA ILE A 74 2.63 11.04 4.28
C ILE A 74 3.69 12.15 4.27
N GLY A 75 4.86 11.88 4.86
CA GLY A 75 6.01 12.78 4.87
C GLY A 75 7.33 12.06 4.61
N TRP A 76 8.28 12.73 3.94
CA TRP A 76 9.58 12.14 3.55
C TRP A 76 10.72 12.62 4.46
N PHE A 77 11.64 11.70 4.78
CA PHE A 77 12.81 11.97 5.63
C PHE A 77 14.13 11.92 4.86
N THR A 78 14.13 11.33 3.67
CA THR A 78 15.29 11.24 2.79
C THR A 78 15.00 11.87 1.43
N PRO A 79 16.01 12.33 0.69
CA PRO A 79 15.83 12.69 -0.70
C PRO A 79 15.25 11.52 -1.49
N VAL A 80 14.28 11.82 -2.35
CA VAL A 80 13.59 10.85 -3.19
C VAL A 80 13.34 11.47 -4.56
N GLY A 81 13.51 10.67 -5.61
CA GLY A 81 13.14 11.02 -6.97
C GLY A 81 11.80 10.40 -7.33
N THR A 82 11.16 10.94 -8.35
CA THR A 82 9.95 10.40 -8.97
C THR A 82 10.16 10.37 -10.47
N ASP A 83 9.74 9.28 -11.11
CA ASP A 83 9.85 9.07 -12.54
C ASP A 83 8.88 7.95 -12.94
N SER A 84 8.78 7.68 -14.23
CA SER A 84 7.84 6.75 -14.85
C SER A 84 8.52 5.94 -15.98
N PHE A 85 9.74 6.34 -16.34
CA PHE A 85 10.54 5.67 -17.36
C PHE A 85 11.01 4.30 -16.92
N ASN A 86 10.90 3.32 -17.79
CA ASN A 86 11.15 1.92 -17.45
C ASN A 86 10.24 1.39 -16.32
N GLY A 87 9.15 2.08 -15.99
CA GLY A 87 8.15 1.59 -15.05
C GLY A 87 7.36 0.40 -15.60
N ALA A 88 6.15 0.20 -15.08
CA ALA A 88 5.30 -0.94 -15.45
C ALA A 88 4.85 -0.95 -16.92
N SER A 89 5.06 0.12 -17.69
CA SER A 89 4.82 0.14 -19.15
C SER A 89 5.74 -0.80 -19.94
N GLY A 90 6.87 -1.21 -19.35
CA GLY A 90 7.84 -2.09 -20.00
C GLY A 90 8.75 -1.37 -21.00
N GLY A 91 8.92 -0.05 -20.85
CA GLY A 91 9.82 0.73 -21.71
C GLY A 91 9.95 2.19 -21.33
N ALA A 92 10.58 2.94 -22.23
CA ALA A 92 10.72 4.39 -22.11
C ALA A 92 9.35 5.09 -22.10
N THR A 93 9.17 6.03 -21.18
CA THR A 93 8.06 6.99 -21.20
C THR A 93 8.51 8.35 -21.72
N SER A 94 7.56 9.05 -22.33
CA SER A 94 7.77 10.37 -22.91
C SER A 94 7.98 11.45 -21.85
N PHE A 95 8.60 12.56 -22.25
CA PHE A 95 8.80 13.77 -21.44
C PHE A 95 8.08 14.96 -22.12
N PRO A 96 7.40 15.86 -21.38
CA PRO A 96 7.35 15.94 -19.91
C PRO A 96 6.50 14.88 -19.24
N ASP A 97 5.52 14.29 -19.95
CA ASP A 97 4.54 13.38 -19.36
C ASP A 97 4.39 12.10 -20.20
N PRO A 98 4.00 10.96 -19.60
CA PRO A 98 3.66 9.75 -20.31
C PRO A 98 2.49 9.96 -21.27
N THR A 99 2.57 9.36 -22.45
CA THR A 99 1.46 9.42 -23.42
C THR A 99 0.32 8.47 -23.04
N PRO A 100 -0.91 8.68 -23.57
CA PRO A 100 -2.00 7.73 -23.36
C PRO A 100 -1.69 6.29 -23.80
N ALA A 101 -0.82 6.11 -24.80
CA ALA A 101 -0.41 4.78 -25.24
C ALA A 101 0.55 4.10 -24.25
N GLU A 102 1.44 4.87 -23.61
CA GLU A 102 2.36 4.38 -22.58
C GLU A 102 1.59 4.00 -21.30
N ILE A 103 0.61 4.82 -20.89
CA ILE A 103 -0.30 4.51 -19.77
C ILE A 103 -1.13 3.25 -20.09
N ALA A 104 -1.66 3.13 -21.32
CA ALA A 104 -2.40 1.96 -21.74
C ALA A 104 -1.53 0.68 -21.76
N ALA A 105 -0.23 0.79 -22.07
CA ALA A 105 0.71 -0.33 -21.98
C ALA A 105 0.93 -0.78 -20.53
N ALA A 106 1.11 0.17 -19.60
CA ALA A 106 1.18 -0.14 -18.17
C ALA A 106 -0.11 -0.82 -17.69
N ALA A 107 -1.28 -0.26 -18.04
CA ALA A 107 -2.58 -0.84 -17.74
C ALA A 107 -2.76 -2.25 -18.32
N ALA A 108 -2.24 -2.52 -19.52
CA ALA A 108 -2.28 -3.86 -20.11
C ALA A 108 -1.41 -4.86 -19.33
N ASN A 109 -0.23 -4.44 -18.86
CA ASN A 109 0.68 -5.28 -18.08
C ASN A 109 0.09 -5.63 -16.70
N VAL A 110 -0.47 -4.66 -15.98
CA VAL A 110 -1.12 -4.90 -14.68
C VAL A 110 -2.60 -5.33 -14.78
N GLY A 111 -3.16 -5.32 -15.99
CA GLY A 111 -4.56 -5.65 -16.28
C GLY A 111 -4.84 -7.12 -16.54
N THR A 112 -3.82 -7.97 -16.64
CA THR A 112 -4.01 -9.41 -16.85
C THR A 112 -4.74 -10.05 -15.68
N ALA A 113 -5.44 -11.18 -15.91
CA ALA A 113 -6.16 -11.86 -14.83
C ALA A 113 -5.24 -12.28 -13.67
N ALA A 114 -3.99 -12.66 -13.96
CA ALA A 114 -3.01 -13.00 -12.95
C ALA A 114 -2.53 -11.76 -12.17
N ALA A 115 -2.25 -10.66 -12.86
CA ALA A 115 -1.86 -9.40 -12.24
C ALA A 115 -2.98 -8.84 -11.35
N GLN A 116 -4.21 -8.78 -11.85
CA GLN A 116 -5.38 -8.34 -11.09
C GLN A 116 -5.63 -9.21 -9.85
N ALA A 117 -5.43 -10.54 -9.94
CA ALA A 117 -5.56 -11.43 -8.79
C ALA A 117 -4.50 -11.16 -7.71
N ALA A 118 -3.30 -10.70 -8.09
CA ALA A 118 -2.21 -10.43 -7.17
C ALA A 118 -2.23 -9.00 -6.59
N LEU A 119 -2.40 -8.01 -7.47
CA LEU A 119 -2.34 -6.58 -7.14
C LEU A 119 -3.67 -6.08 -6.56
N GLY A 120 -4.80 -6.62 -7.02
CA GLY A 120 -6.13 -6.16 -6.60
C GLY A 120 -6.31 -4.67 -6.89
N ASN A 121 -6.53 -3.86 -5.85
CA ASN A 121 -6.70 -2.41 -6.01
C ASN A 121 -5.48 -1.72 -6.66
N LEU A 122 -4.26 -2.26 -6.49
CA LEU A 122 -3.02 -1.69 -7.06
C LEU A 122 -2.86 -1.92 -8.57
N ALA A 123 -3.80 -2.61 -9.21
CA ALA A 123 -3.71 -2.98 -10.61
C ALA A 123 -4.21 -1.87 -11.54
N VAL A 124 -3.62 -0.68 -11.43
CA VAL A 124 -4.01 0.55 -12.14
C VAL A 124 -2.82 1.08 -12.94
N GLY A 125 -3.02 1.35 -14.24
CA GLY A 125 -1.92 1.71 -15.14
C GLY A 125 -1.20 3.00 -14.76
N GLU A 126 -1.95 4.04 -14.38
CA GLU A 126 -1.40 5.32 -13.92
C GLU A 126 -0.58 5.18 -12.63
N ALA A 127 -1.13 4.53 -11.61
CA ALA A 127 -0.41 4.31 -10.35
C ALA A 127 0.79 3.34 -10.51
N ALA A 128 0.68 2.36 -11.39
CA ALA A 128 1.72 1.36 -11.61
C ALA A 128 2.89 1.89 -12.45
N ILE A 129 2.71 2.90 -13.29
CA ILE A 129 3.77 3.40 -14.15
C ILE A 129 4.73 4.33 -13.40
N ASP A 130 4.19 5.17 -12.51
CA ASP A 130 4.96 6.09 -11.69
C ASP A 130 5.68 5.37 -10.56
N TYR A 131 6.86 5.86 -10.16
CA TYR A 131 7.59 5.33 -9.02
C TYR A 131 8.37 6.40 -8.27
N ALA A 132 8.47 6.19 -6.96
CA ALA A 132 9.45 6.79 -6.08
C ALA A 132 10.73 5.94 -6.07
N ALA A 133 11.89 6.59 -6.17
CA ALA A 133 13.19 5.91 -6.11
C ALA A 133 14.24 6.72 -5.33
N SER A 134 15.25 6.01 -4.83
CA SER A 134 16.38 6.62 -4.12
C SER A 134 17.15 7.57 -5.02
N SER A 135 17.53 8.74 -4.49
CA SER A 135 18.36 9.71 -5.21
C SER A 135 19.74 9.18 -5.63
N SER A 136 20.18 8.08 -5.01
CA SER A 136 21.41 7.37 -5.33
C SER A 136 21.28 5.87 -5.04
N PRO A 137 21.90 4.99 -5.84
CA PRO A 137 21.90 3.55 -5.60
C PRO A 137 22.33 3.18 -4.18
N GLY A 138 21.59 2.26 -3.55
CA GLY A 138 21.86 1.75 -2.21
C GLY A 138 21.48 2.68 -1.07
N SER A 139 20.96 3.87 -1.38
CA SER A 139 20.47 4.81 -0.36
C SER A 139 19.05 4.46 0.06
N PRO A 140 18.71 4.53 1.36
CA PRO A 140 17.35 4.28 1.81
C PRO A 140 16.41 5.38 1.35
N CYS A 141 15.19 5.00 0.95
CA CYS A 141 14.06 5.92 0.86
C CYS A 141 13.17 5.76 2.07
N VAL A 142 13.07 6.80 2.89
CA VAL A 142 12.31 6.77 4.13
C VAL A 142 11.21 7.80 4.12
N PHE A 143 9.99 7.34 4.40
CA PHE A 143 8.82 8.18 4.65
C PHE A 143 8.07 7.69 5.90
N ASP A 144 7.22 8.54 6.47
CA ASP A 144 6.24 8.13 7.47
C ASP A 144 4.83 8.14 6.90
N LEU A 145 3.99 7.33 7.53
CA LEU A 145 2.55 7.51 7.53
C LEU A 145 2.16 7.98 8.92
N HIS A 146 1.55 9.15 9.01
CA HIS A 146 1.18 9.79 10.27
C HIS A 146 -0.31 10.03 10.37
N GLY A 147 -0.77 10.39 11.57
CA GLY A 147 -2.20 10.55 11.85
C GLY A 147 -2.98 9.24 11.86
N LEU A 148 -2.28 8.11 12.08
CA LEU A 148 -2.86 6.78 12.23
C LEU A 148 -3.43 6.59 13.65
N ASP A 149 -4.49 5.80 13.78
CA ASP A 149 -5.10 5.45 15.06
C ASP A 149 -4.42 4.19 15.63
N ALA A 150 -3.54 4.43 16.61
CA ALA A 150 -2.78 3.37 17.27
C ALA A 150 -3.59 2.53 18.29
N VAL A 151 -4.83 2.92 18.59
CA VAL A 151 -5.65 2.29 19.65
C VAL A 151 -6.67 1.35 19.03
N ASN A 152 -7.43 1.83 18.05
CA ASN A 152 -8.58 1.11 17.54
C ASN A 152 -8.26 0.26 16.30
N PHE A 153 -7.06 0.41 15.71
CA PHE A 153 -6.71 -0.27 14.47
C PHE A 153 -5.29 -0.86 14.50
N THR A 154 -5.14 -1.95 13.75
CA THR A 154 -3.86 -2.40 13.21
C THR A 154 -3.86 -2.19 11.70
N TYR A 155 -2.69 -2.12 11.10
CA TYR A 155 -2.57 -1.78 9.69
C TYR A 155 -1.91 -2.89 8.89
N THR A 156 -2.34 -3.02 7.63
CA THR A 156 -1.63 -3.79 6.60
C THR A 156 -1.17 -2.84 5.52
N LEU A 157 0.11 -2.93 5.14
CA LEU A 157 0.65 -2.32 3.94
C LEU A 157 0.78 -3.36 2.84
N ARG A 158 0.29 -3.02 1.66
CA ARG A 158 0.53 -3.73 0.40
C ARG A 158 1.29 -2.78 -0.52
N LEU A 159 2.54 -3.10 -0.83
CA LEU A 159 3.48 -2.23 -1.53
C LEU A 159 3.85 -2.89 -2.86
N TYR A 160 3.64 -2.18 -3.96
CA TYR A 160 4.00 -2.66 -5.30
C TYR A 160 5.11 -1.79 -5.89
N GLY A 161 6.02 -2.45 -6.60
CA GLY A 161 7.18 -1.83 -7.22
C GLY A 161 7.48 -2.52 -8.53
N SER A 162 7.71 -1.74 -9.58
CA SER A 162 8.01 -2.22 -10.92
C SER A 162 8.92 -1.24 -11.64
N HIS A 163 10.10 -1.73 -12.04
CA HIS A 163 11.06 -0.97 -12.81
C HIS A 163 11.96 -1.95 -13.57
N ILE A 164 11.94 -1.89 -14.90
CA ILE A 164 12.81 -2.69 -15.77
C ILE A 164 14.17 -2.00 -15.94
N PHE A 165 15.20 -2.76 -16.33
CA PHE A 165 16.58 -2.25 -16.36
C PHE A 165 17.07 -1.68 -15.02
N SER A 166 16.54 -2.18 -13.91
CA SER A 166 16.98 -1.83 -12.57
C SER A 166 18.42 -2.28 -12.33
N ASP A 167 19.19 -1.42 -11.67
CA ASP A 167 20.49 -1.74 -11.08
C ASP A 167 20.37 -2.75 -9.92
N ASN A 168 19.16 -2.93 -9.38
CA ASN A 168 18.80 -3.97 -8.42
C ASN A 168 17.47 -4.61 -8.78
N GLN A 169 17.46 -5.94 -8.95
CA GLN A 169 16.22 -6.64 -9.33
C GLN A 169 15.21 -6.73 -8.19
N GLN A 170 15.62 -6.50 -6.94
CA GLN A 170 14.77 -6.68 -5.77
C GLN A 170 14.75 -5.43 -4.90
N THR A 171 13.54 -4.97 -4.56
CA THR A 171 13.35 -3.94 -3.54
C THR A 171 12.92 -4.60 -2.24
N THR A 172 13.55 -4.21 -1.13
CA THR A 172 13.17 -4.60 0.22
C THR A 172 12.46 -3.43 0.89
N TYR A 173 11.26 -3.69 1.38
CA TYR A 173 10.48 -2.77 2.21
C TYR A 173 10.55 -3.21 3.66
N SER A 174 10.73 -2.26 4.56
CA SER A 174 10.74 -2.48 6.00
C SER A 174 9.88 -1.44 6.70
N VAL A 175 9.24 -1.83 7.80
CA VAL A 175 8.39 -0.93 8.60
C VAL A 175 8.82 -0.96 10.06
N GLY A 176 8.90 0.21 10.69
CA GLY A 176 9.22 0.39 12.11
C GLY A 176 8.31 1.41 12.78
N SER A 177 8.26 1.38 14.12
CA SER A 177 7.51 2.35 14.93
C SER A 177 8.30 3.62 15.26
N GLY A 178 9.58 3.70 14.89
CA GLY A 178 10.39 4.89 15.06
C GLY A 178 11.49 5.01 14.02
N LEU A 179 12.11 6.19 13.97
CA LEU A 179 13.21 6.51 13.07
C LEU A 179 14.35 7.17 13.85
N ASN A 180 15.58 6.72 13.63
CA ASN A 180 16.75 7.48 14.05
C ASN A 180 16.97 8.63 13.05
N MET A 181 16.70 9.86 13.49
CA MET A 181 16.78 11.06 12.63
C MET A 181 18.19 11.40 12.14
N THR A 182 19.24 10.78 12.69
CA THR A 182 20.63 10.99 12.25
C THR A 182 21.06 9.99 11.20
N THR A 183 20.65 8.72 11.35
CA THR A 183 21.07 7.63 10.45
C THR A 183 19.98 7.19 9.48
N PHE A 184 18.76 7.71 9.64
CA PHE A 184 17.55 7.27 8.95
C PHE A 184 17.28 5.75 9.08
N ALA A 185 17.83 5.13 10.12
CA ALA A 185 17.60 3.72 10.41
C ALA A 185 16.28 3.57 11.18
N LEU A 186 15.46 2.61 10.75
CA LEU A 186 14.24 2.24 11.46
C LEU A 186 14.58 1.71 12.87
N THR A 187 13.74 2.06 13.83
CA THR A 187 13.74 1.52 15.20
C THR A 187 12.38 0.89 15.46
N GLY A 188 12.32 -0.09 16.37
CA GLY A 188 11.09 -0.85 16.62
C GLY A 188 10.56 -1.50 15.35
N VAL A 189 11.43 -2.17 14.59
CA VAL A 189 11.08 -2.84 13.33
C VAL A 189 10.00 -3.88 13.58
N GLN A 190 8.92 -3.82 12.80
CA GLN A 190 7.75 -4.68 12.92
C GLN A 190 7.70 -5.74 11.81
N GLY A 191 8.32 -5.46 10.66
CA GLY A 191 8.38 -6.41 9.56
C GLY A 191 9.22 -5.91 8.38
N SER A 192 9.53 -6.85 7.49
CA SER A 192 10.20 -6.58 6.22
C SER A 192 9.77 -7.62 5.18
N ALA A 193 9.64 -7.19 3.94
CA ALA A 193 9.32 -8.03 2.80
C ALA A 193 10.06 -7.53 1.56
N SER A 194 10.37 -8.43 0.63
CA SER A 194 11.07 -8.10 -0.61
C SER A 194 10.28 -8.61 -1.81
N ILE A 195 10.29 -7.85 -2.90
CA ILE A 195 9.73 -8.26 -4.19
C ILE A 195 10.76 -8.06 -5.28
N ASN A 196 10.67 -8.85 -6.34
CA ASN A 196 11.40 -8.52 -7.56
C ASN A 196 10.64 -7.38 -8.27
N VAL A 197 11.33 -6.28 -8.59
CA VAL A 197 10.76 -5.13 -9.33
C VAL A 197 10.84 -5.31 -10.84
N GLN A 198 11.61 -6.30 -11.28
CA GLN A 198 11.63 -6.84 -12.63
C GLN A 198 11.70 -8.36 -12.54
N GLU A 199 11.10 -9.05 -13.49
CA GLU A 199 11.19 -10.50 -13.59
C GLU A 199 12.36 -10.91 -14.47
N ILE A 200 12.94 -12.09 -14.24
CA ILE A 200 13.97 -12.68 -15.11
C ILE A 200 13.32 -13.39 -16.31
N ASP A 201 13.60 -12.90 -17.52
CA ASP A 201 13.38 -13.64 -18.75
C ASP A 201 14.33 -14.85 -18.78
N VAL A 202 13.79 -15.99 -18.36
CA VAL A 202 14.49 -17.27 -18.31
C VAL A 202 14.93 -17.76 -19.70
N ASN A 203 14.41 -17.17 -20.78
CA ASN A 203 14.79 -17.54 -22.16
C ASN A 203 15.97 -16.73 -22.70
N ASP A 204 16.33 -15.60 -22.07
CA ASP A 204 17.49 -14.79 -22.42
C ASP A 204 18.24 -14.29 -21.16
N PRO A 205 18.81 -15.19 -20.34
CA PRO A 205 19.46 -14.80 -19.08
C PRO A 205 20.75 -13.98 -19.27
N GLY A 206 21.28 -13.88 -20.50
CA GLY A 206 22.44 -13.07 -20.85
C GLY A 206 22.10 -11.60 -21.15
N ASN A 207 20.81 -11.31 -21.29
CA ASN A 207 20.27 -9.97 -21.43
C ASN A 207 19.43 -9.69 -20.17
N PRO A 208 19.87 -8.79 -19.27
CA PRO A 208 19.15 -8.57 -18.03
C PRO A 208 17.69 -8.23 -18.37
N PRO A 209 16.76 -8.80 -17.63
CA PRO A 209 15.43 -9.04 -18.15
C PRO A 209 14.56 -7.78 -18.11
N ASN A 210 13.84 -7.55 -19.20
CA ASN A 210 13.07 -6.33 -19.46
C ASN A 210 11.58 -6.53 -19.18
N ILE A 211 11.26 -7.43 -18.26
CA ILE A 211 9.88 -7.78 -17.92
C ILE A 211 9.51 -7.04 -16.63
N PRO A 212 8.53 -6.12 -16.67
CA PRO A 212 8.10 -5.43 -15.46
C PRO A 212 7.50 -6.43 -14.47
N ASN A 213 7.67 -6.17 -13.17
CA ASN A 213 6.89 -6.90 -12.17
C ASN A 213 5.41 -6.61 -12.38
N THR A 214 4.60 -7.65 -12.53
CA THR A 214 3.14 -7.51 -12.70
C THR A 214 2.34 -8.30 -11.67
N THR A 215 3.00 -9.05 -10.78
CA THR A 215 2.32 -10.04 -9.92
C THR A 215 2.83 -10.10 -8.48
N GLN A 216 3.92 -9.40 -8.14
CA GLN A 216 4.46 -9.41 -6.78
C GLN A 216 4.12 -8.14 -6.02
N VAL A 217 3.64 -8.32 -4.79
CA VAL A 217 3.31 -7.24 -3.84
C VAL A 217 3.92 -7.62 -2.49
N ALA A 218 4.65 -6.69 -1.87
CA ALA A 218 5.11 -6.87 -0.50
C ALA A 218 3.94 -6.62 0.45
N VAL A 219 3.64 -7.58 1.33
CA VAL A 219 2.55 -7.47 2.31
C VAL A 219 3.10 -7.51 3.71
N LEU A 220 2.86 -6.44 4.47
CA LEU A 220 3.27 -6.28 5.87
C LEU A 220 2.03 -6.01 6.71
N SER A 221 1.61 -6.97 7.52
CA SER A 221 0.35 -6.94 8.28
C SER A 221 0.56 -6.86 9.79
N GLY A 222 -0.48 -6.41 10.49
CA GLY A 222 -0.45 -6.31 11.96
C GLY A 222 0.42 -5.17 12.47
N LEU A 223 0.65 -4.16 11.63
CA LEU A 223 1.46 -3.00 11.95
C LEU A 223 0.74 -2.13 12.97
N VAL A 224 1.45 -1.74 14.02
CA VAL A 224 0.95 -0.91 15.12
C VAL A 224 1.70 0.42 15.09
N PRO A 225 1.03 1.56 14.83
CA PRO A 225 1.66 2.86 14.89
C PRO A 225 2.21 3.13 16.30
N ASN A 226 3.20 4.02 16.39
CA ASN A 226 3.66 4.47 17.71
C ASN A 226 2.61 5.32 18.44
N SER A 227 2.90 5.76 19.66
CA SER A 227 1.98 6.59 20.45
C SER A 227 1.63 7.95 19.81
N GLY A 228 2.41 8.39 18.81
CA GLY A 228 2.11 9.57 18.00
C GLY A 228 1.30 9.28 16.74
N GLY A 229 0.87 8.04 16.52
CA GLY A 229 0.12 7.65 15.32
C GLY A 229 0.99 7.54 14.08
N GLN A 230 2.27 7.16 14.22
CA GLN A 230 3.20 7.07 13.09
C GLN A 230 3.72 5.65 12.85
N LEU A 231 3.85 5.31 11.57
CA LEU A 231 4.66 4.20 11.07
C LEU A 231 5.73 4.78 10.14
N PHE A 232 6.96 4.27 10.23
CA PHE A 232 8.06 4.65 9.35
C PHE A 232 8.34 3.52 8.39
N ILE A 233 8.43 3.84 7.10
CA ILE A 233 8.61 2.90 6.02
C ILE A 233 9.95 3.22 5.36
N ASN A 234 10.77 2.19 5.15
CA ASN A 234 12.00 2.26 4.38
C ASN A 234 11.90 1.33 3.18
N PHE A 235 12.34 1.78 2.00
CA PHE A 235 12.60 0.90 0.87
C PHE A 235 13.97 1.15 0.24
N VAL A 236 14.63 0.06 -0.17
CA VAL A 236 15.97 0.08 -0.74
C VAL A 236 16.21 -1.16 -1.62
N GLY A 237 17.09 -1.07 -2.62
CA GLY A 237 17.51 -2.22 -3.40
C GLY A 237 18.25 -3.25 -2.53
N ALA A 238 17.83 -4.51 -2.59
CA ALA A 238 18.28 -5.56 -1.66
C ALA A 238 19.77 -5.89 -1.73
N GLN A 239 20.44 -5.52 -2.83
CA GLN A 239 21.87 -5.76 -3.08
C GLN A 239 22.65 -4.45 -3.25
N GLY A 240 22.17 -3.35 -2.67
CA GLY A 240 22.86 -2.05 -2.67
C GLY A 240 22.65 -1.20 -3.93
N GLY A 241 21.64 -1.52 -4.75
CA GLY A 241 21.17 -0.65 -5.83
C GLY A 241 19.94 0.16 -5.42
N SER A 242 19.26 0.77 -6.38
CA SER A 242 18.09 1.60 -6.10
C SER A 242 16.88 0.74 -5.68
N GLY A 243 16.06 1.28 -4.79
CA GLY A 243 14.74 0.71 -4.46
C GLY A 243 13.64 1.48 -5.19
N TYR A 244 12.54 0.82 -5.52
CA TYR A 244 11.42 1.39 -6.28
C TYR A 244 10.10 1.09 -5.59
N LEU A 245 9.24 2.10 -5.46
CA LEU A 245 7.88 1.99 -4.94
C LEU A 245 6.94 2.74 -5.90
N ASN A 246 5.99 2.04 -6.52
CA ASN A 246 5.10 2.61 -7.53
C ASN A 246 3.79 3.08 -6.90
N ASP A 247 3.14 2.17 -6.17
CA ASP A 247 1.93 2.48 -5.43
C ASP A 247 1.82 1.61 -4.17
N PHE A 248 0.91 2.01 -3.28
CA PHE A 248 0.57 1.18 -2.13
C PHE A 248 -0.88 1.33 -1.67
N GLU A 249 -1.32 0.30 -0.95
CA GLU A 249 -2.58 0.26 -0.23
C GLU A 249 -2.27 0.10 1.27
N LEU A 250 -2.79 1.02 2.08
CA LEU A 250 -2.82 0.90 3.54
C LEU A 250 -4.22 0.48 3.95
N ILE A 251 -4.34 -0.62 4.69
CA ILE A 251 -5.62 -1.19 5.13
C ILE A 251 -5.69 -1.15 6.65
N ALA A 252 -6.61 -0.36 7.21
CA ALA A 252 -6.92 -0.39 8.62
C ALA A 252 -7.80 -1.61 8.96
N THR A 253 -7.44 -2.34 10.01
CA THR A 253 -8.19 -3.47 10.55
C THR A 253 -8.55 -3.18 12.00
N PRO A 254 -9.85 -3.07 12.35
CA PRO A 254 -10.27 -2.80 13.71
C PRO A 254 -9.70 -3.83 14.69
N VAL A 255 -9.16 -3.35 15.81
CA VAL A 255 -8.81 -4.19 16.95
C VAL A 255 -10.11 -4.60 17.65
N PRO A 256 -10.38 -5.90 17.83
CA PRO A 256 -11.58 -6.34 18.54
C PRO A 256 -11.57 -5.82 19.98
N GLU A 257 -12.60 -5.08 20.38
CA GLU A 257 -12.73 -4.62 21.77
C GLU A 257 -12.88 -5.82 22.72
N PRO A 258 -12.26 -5.80 23.92
CA PRO A 258 -12.36 -6.89 24.89
C PRO A 258 -13.82 -7.21 25.30
N THR A 259 -14.71 -6.22 25.26
CA THR A 259 -16.12 -6.36 25.63
C THR A 259 -16.95 -7.15 24.61
N THR A 260 -16.54 -7.17 23.34
CA THR A 260 -17.22 -7.93 22.28
C THR A 260 -17.10 -9.45 22.48
N LEU A 261 -15.97 -9.91 23.01
CA LEU A 261 -15.77 -11.31 23.43
C LEU A 261 -16.64 -11.68 24.64
N GLY A 262 -16.79 -10.77 25.60
CA GLY A 262 -17.65 -10.94 26.77
C GLY A 262 -19.15 -11.02 26.42
N ALA A 263 -19.62 -10.20 25.48
CA ALA A 263 -21.01 -10.24 25.01
C ALA A 263 -21.36 -11.56 24.30
N CYS A 264 -20.43 -12.10 23.49
CA CYS A 264 -20.60 -13.40 22.84
C CYS A 264 -20.69 -14.56 23.84
N LEU A 265 -19.88 -14.54 24.90
CA LEU A 265 -19.93 -15.54 25.97
C LEU A 265 -21.17 -15.39 26.88
N GLY A 266 -21.58 -14.16 27.18
CA GLY A 266 -22.77 -13.88 27.99
C GLY A 266 -24.07 -14.35 27.34
N VAL A 267 -24.21 -14.20 26.02
CA VAL A 267 -25.40 -14.67 25.28
C VAL A 267 -25.46 -16.20 25.24
N VAL A 268 -24.33 -16.89 25.07
CA VAL A 268 -24.27 -18.36 25.14
C VAL A 268 -24.59 -18.87 26.56
N GLY A 269 -24.07 -18.19 27.60
CA GLY A 269 -24.35 -18.54 28.99
C GLY A 269 -25.83 -18.44 29.37
N VAL A 270 -26.53 -17.39 28.92
CA VAL A 270 -27.98 -17.21 29.17
C VAL A 270 -28.82 -18.22 28.38
N LEU A 271 -28.38 -18.65 27.19
CA LEU A 271 -29.06 -19.66 26.38
C LEU A 271 -28.90 -21.08 26.95
N VAL A 272 -27.74 -21.43 27.51
CA VAL A 272 -27.52 -22.72 28.18
C VAL A 272 -28.28 -22.79 29.51
N ALA A 273 -28.33 -21.68 30.27
CA ALA A 273 -29.09 -21.60 31.52
C ALA A 273 -30.60 -21.77 31.27
N ARG A 274 -31.17 -21.15 30.23
CA ARG A 274 -32.60 -21.30 29.88
C ARG A 274 -33.00 -22.69 29.36
N ARG A 275 -32.05 -23.48 28.85
CA ARG A 275 -32.32 -24.84 28.35
C ARG A 275 -32.29 -25.90 29.45
N ARG A 276 -31.72 -25.60 30.62
CA ARG A 276 -31.71 -26.48 31.80
C ARG A 276 -32.88 -26.26 32.76
N SER A 277 -33.71 -25.23 32.53
CA SER A 277 -34.84 -24.87 33.38
C SER A 277 -36.21 -25.20 32.74
N ARG A 278 -36.29 -26.24 31.91
CA ARG A 278 -37.54 -26.83 31.43
C ARG A 278 -37.52 -28.33 31.62
#